data_AF-A0A2V5N972-F1
#
_entry.id   AF-A0A2V5N972-F1
#
_cell.length_a   1.000
_cell.length_b   1.000
_cell.length_c   1.000
_cell.angle_alpha   90.00
_cell.angle_beta   90.00
_cell.angle_gamma   90.00
#
_symmetry.space_group_name_H-M   'P 1'
#
loop_
_entity.id
_entity.type
_entity.pdbx_description
1 polymer ?
#
loop_
_entity_poly.entity_id
_entity_poly.type
_entity_poly.pdbx_seq_one_letter_code
_entity_poly.pdbx_strand_id
1 'polypeptide(L)'
;MSDPQPNPELLRSLGHLARGLSALFWGLPASLIICTGTASAGWFKGFWAVPALAATGLLLFGLWQMGSFQKQERPWRAALDRARVLALVNFGLCPFLYWWNRMPGHPFFTILVGVLALSGLLFLFDLNLVLARLGAMLPDETLRHETKQFTTLNRALLVAMLFLVAIYFVLVRAPGLPPQVLVMIEWLERTSHWSLVFLILVPLSLTMALIWKTKEVILASVFDVRQ
;
A
#
# COMPACT_ATOMS: atom_id res chain seq x y z
N MET A 1 4.81 -42.31 -17.28
CA MET A 1 4.70 -40.84 -17.36
C MET A 1 5.69 -40.29 -16.35
N SER A 2 6.82 -39.77 -16.81
CA SER A 2 7.83 -39.16 -15.94
C SER A 2 7.28 -37.85 -15.42
N ASP A 3 7.15 -37.72 -14.09
CA ASP A 3 6.86 -36.46 -13.44
C ASP A 3 7.84 -35.38 -13.95
N PRO A 4 7.36 -34.20 -14.35
CA PRO A 4 8.24 -33.13 -14.79
C PRO A 4 9.11 -32.70 -13.60
N GLN A 5 10.42 -32.85 -13.74
CA GLN A 5 11.36 -32.42 -12.70
C GLN A 5 11.07 -30.97 -12.29
N PRO A 6 11.06 -30.66 -10.97
CA PRO A 6 10.80 -29.31 -10.48
C PRO A 6 11.77 -28.31 -11.12
N ASN A 7 11.25 -27.32 -11.85
CA ASN A 7 12.09 -26.31 -12.48
C ASN A 7 12.77 -25.45 -11.38
N PRO A 8 14.10 -25.55 -11.19
CA PRO A 8 14.79 -24.91 -10.06
C PRO A 8 14.72 -23.39 -10.12
N GLU A 9 14.59 -22.82 -11.31
CA GLU A 9 14.40 -21.37 -11.50
C GLU A 9 13.04 -20.91 -10.98
N LEU A 10 12.00 -21.74 -11.17
CA LEU A 10 10.66 -21.45 -10.69
C LEU A 10 10.62 -21.47 -9.16
N LEU A 11 11.21 -22.49 -8.53
CA LEU A 11 11.32 -22.56 -7.06
C LEU A 11 12.09 -21.37 -6.48
N ARG A 12 13.19 -20.94 -7.12
CA ARG A 12 13.94 -19.75 -6.70
C ARG A 12 13.09 -18.49 -6.82
N SER A 13 12.36 -18.33 -7.92
CA SER A 13 11.47 -17.17 -8.13
C SER A 13 10.33 -17.12 -7.11
N LEU A 14 9.74 -18.26 -6.74
CA LEU A 14 8.74 -18.36 -5.68
C LEU A 14 9.33 -17.99 -4.31
N GLY A 15 10.59 -18.37 -4.03
CA GLY A 15 11.28 -17.96 -2.81
C GLY A 15 11.55 -16.45 -2.72
N HIS A 16 11.84 -15.77 -3.85
CA HIS A 16 11.91 -14.31 -3.90
C HIS A 16 10.52 -13.67 -3.72
N LEU A 17 9.50 -14.26 -4.33
CA LEU A 17 8.11 -13.81 -4.22
C LEU A 17 7.59 -13.88 -2.77
N ALA A 18 7.82 -15.00 -2.07
CA ALA A 18 7.43 -15.18 -0.68
C ALA A 18 8.13 -14.16 0.26
N ARG A 19 9.42 -13.87 0.02
CA ARG A 19 10.16 -12.82 0.74
C ARG A 19 9.59 -11.42 0.44
N GLY A 20 9.24 -11.16 -0.82
CA GLY A 20 8.61 -9.91 -1.22
C GLY A 20 7.26 -9.68 -0.53
N LEU A 21 6.41 -10.70 -0.52
CA LEU A 21 5.12 -10.67 0.21
C LEU A 21 5.33 -10.49 1.71
N SER A 22 6.33 -11.15 2.31
CA SER A 22 6.63 -10.95 3.73
C SER A 22 7.11 -9.53 4.05
N ALA A 23 7.91 -8.92 3.17
CA ALA A 23 8.34 -7.53 3.31
C ALA A 23 7.15 -6.57 3.19
N LEU A 24 6.21 -6.81 2.27
CA LEU A 24 4.99 -6.02 2.13
C LEU A 24 4.05 -6.18 3.33
N PHE A 25 3.89 -7.42 3.83
CA PHE A 25 3.04 -7.72 4.98
C PHE A 25 3.44 -6.90 6.20
N TRP A 26 4.74 -6.82 6.51
CA TRP A 26 5.24 -6.03 7.64
C TRP A 26 5.42 -4.55 7.30
N GLY A 27 5.81 -4.24 6.06
CA GLY A 27 6.04 -2.88 5.60
C GLY A 27 4.77 -2.04 5.56
N LEU A 28 3.61 -2.61 5.22
CA LEU A 28 2.34 -1.88 5.16
C LEU A 28 1.94 -1.26 6.52
N PRO A 29 1.73 -2.04 7.59
CA PRO A 29 1.37 -1.49 8.89
C PRO A 29 2.51 -0.64 9.48
N ALA A 30 3.77 -1.04 9.31
CA ALA A 30 4.91 -0.26 9.77
C ALA A 30 4.94 1.13 9.12
N SER A 31 4.76 1.21 7.79
CA SER A 31 4.75 2.47 7.06
C SER A 31 3.60 3.37 7.51
N LEU A 32 2.39 2.81 7.71
CA LEU A 32 1.25 3.57 8.21
C LEU A 32 1.56 4.15 9.59
N ILE A 33 1.91 3.30 10.56
CA ILE A 33 2.15 3.70 11.96
C ILE A 33 3.31 4.71 12.06
N ILE A 34 4.42 4.44 11.37
CA ILE A 34 5.60 5.30 11.44
C ILE A 34 5.34 6.63 10.74
N CYS A 35 4.69 6.63 9.57
CA CYS A 35 4.39 7.88 8.86
C CYS A 35 3.38 8.72 9.65
N THR A 36 2.30 8.13 10.17
CA THR A 36 1.29 8.85 10.96
C THR A 36 1.86 9.34 12.29
N GLY A 37 2.69 8.53 12.96
CA GLY A 37 3.37 8.89 14.20
C GLY A 37 4.41 9.99 14.02
N THR A 38 5.15 9.97 12.90
CA THR A 38 6.10 11.03 12.52
C THR A 38 5.37 12.34 12.24
N ALA A 39 4.24 12.27 11.52
CA ALA A 39 3.46 13.44 11.14
C ALA A 39 2.72 14.09 12.33
N SER A 40 2.07 13.28 13.18
CA SER A 40 1.10 13.78 14.17
C SER A 40 1.70 13.98 15.56
N ALA A 41 2.52 13.03 16.02
CA ALA A 41 2.96 12.98 17.41
C ALA A 41 4.47 13.20 17.59
N GLY A 42 5.22 13.25 16.48
CA GLY A 42 6.67 13.39 16.49
C GLY A 42 7.36 12.29 17.30
N TRP A 43 6.82 11.06 17.28
CA TRP A 43 7.37 9.93 18.04
C TRP A 43 8.84 9.66 17.76
N PHE A 44 9.31 10.01 16.55
CA PHE A 44 10.66 9.75 16.07
C PHE A 44 11.54 11.01 15.99
N LYS A 45 11.26 12.04 16.79
CA LYS A 45 12.02 13.32 16.78
C LYS A 45 13.55 13.15 16.81
N GLY A 46 14.06 12.15 17.51
CA GLY A 46 15.50 11.85 17.62
C GLY A 46 16.11 11.11 16.42
N PHE A 47 15.31 10.45 15.59
CA PHE A 47 15.80 9.60 14.48
C PHE A 47 15.61 10.24 13.10
N TRP A 48 15.28 11.53 13.05
CA TRP A 48 14.99 12.26 11.80
C TRP A 48 13.94 11.51 10.96
N ALA A 49 14.13 11.41 9.65
CA ALA A 49 13.24 10.68 8.74
C ALA A 49 13.59 9.18 8.58
N VAL A 50 14.60 8.68 9.29
CA VAL A 50 15.14 7.32 9.06
C VAL A 50 14.09 6.22 9.24
N PRO A 51 13.24 6.21 10.29
CA PRO A 51 12.23 5.17 10.44
C PRO A 51 11.21 5.16 9.29
N ALA A 52 10.80 6.34 8.80
CA ALA A 52 9.87 6.45 7.70
C ALA A 52 10.49 5.95 6.38
N LEU A 53 11.77 6.26 6.15
CA LEU A 53 12.54 5.75 5.02
C LEU A 53 12.71 4.24 5.09
N ALA A 54 13.00 3.68 6.27
CA ALA A 54 13.13 2.23 6.44
C ALA A 54 11.79 1.52 6.15
N ALA A 55 10.68 2.05 6.65
CA ALA A 55 9.37 1.44 6.47
C ALA A 55 8.86 1.51 5.01
N THR A 56 9.00 2.67 4.36
CA THR A 56 8.64 2.83 2.94
C THR A 56 9.64 2.11 2.01
N GLY A 57 10.91 2.06 2.39
CA GLY A 57 11.95 1.30 1.71
C GLY A 57 11.69 -0.21 1.75
N LEU A 58 11.13 -0.71 2.85
CA LEU A 58 10.72 -2.12 2.96
C LEU A 58 9.60 -2.47 1.97
N LEU A 59 8.66 -1.56 1.71
CA LEU A 59 7.63 -1.73 0.68
C LEU A 59 8.26 -1.80 -0.72
N LEU A 60 9.17 -0.88 -1.03
CA LEU A 60 9.88 -0.85 -2.31
C LEU A 60 10.71 -2.13 -2.52
N PHE A 61 11.43 -2.57 -1.47
CA PHE A 61 12.15 -3.84 -1.47
C PHE A 61 11.23 -5.03 -1.73
N GLY A 62 10.05 -5.05 -1.11
CA GLY A 62 9.04 -6.08 -1.34
C GLY A 62 8.65 -6.21 -2.82
N LEU A 63 8.31 -5.09 -3.46
CA LEU A 63 7.96 -5.05 -4.89
C LEU A 63 9.15 -5.38 -5.81
N TRP A 64 10.37 -5.00 -5.40
CA TRP A 64 11.57 -5.33 -6.16
C TRP A 64 11.77 -6.85 -6.22
N GLN A 65 11.67 -7.52 -5.07
CA GLN A 65 11.79 -8.98 -4.95
C GLN A 65 10.75 -9.71 -5.80
N MET A 66 9.50 -9.22 -5.83
CA MET A 66 8.42 -9.80 -6.63
C MET A 66 8.68 -9.74 -8.15
N GLY A 67 9.51 -8.82 -8.65
CA GLY A 67 9.78 -8.71 -10.10
C GLY A 67 10.68 -9.79 -10.68
N SER A 68 11.23 -10.67 -9.83
CA SER A 68 11.92 -11.87 -10.31
C SER A 68 10.95 -12.94 -10.83
N PHE A 69 9.68 -12.89 -10.40
CA PHE A 69 8.63 -13.82 -10.79
C PHE A 69 8.02 -13.46 -12.16
N GLN A 70 7.81 -14.48 -13.02
CA GLN A 70 7.08 -14.40 -14.29
C GLN A 70 7.40 -13.15 -15.15
N LYS A 71 8.69 -12.93 -15.46
CA LYS A 71 9.15 -11.76 -16.24
C LYS A 71 8.54 -11.64 -17.65
N GLN A 72 8.01 -12.73 -18.20
CA GLN A 72 7.43 -12.74 -19.54
C GLN A 72 6.03 -12.10 -19.56
N GLU A 73 5.30 -12.16 -18.45
CA GLU A 73 3.93 -11.67 -18.34
C GLU A 73 3.86 -10.13 -18.34
N ARG A 74 3.45 -9.55 -19.47
CA ARG A 74 3.33 -8.09 -19.64
C ARG A 74 2.36 -7.45 -18.64
N PRO A 75 1.14 -7.99 -18.40
CA PRO A 75 0.19 -7.38 -17.46
C PRO A 75 0.70 -7.35 -16.01
N TRP A 76 1.51 -8.35 -15.63
CA TRP A 76 2.15 -8.42 -14.32
C TRP A 76 3.24 -7.36 -14.16
N ARG A 77 4.15 -7.26 -15.12
CA ARG A 77 5.19 -6.23 -15.12
C ARG A 77 4.62 -4.83 -15.06
N ALA A 78 3.62 -4.54 -15.89
CA ALA A 78 2.97 -3.23 -15.90
C ALA A 78 2.33 -2.88 -14.54
N ALA A 79 1.68 -3.84 -13.87
CA ALA A 79 1.11 -3.61 -12.55
C ALA A 79 2.20 -3.40 -11.48
N LEU A 80 3.25 -4.21 -11.49
CA LEU A 80 4.39 -4.06 -10.58
C LEU A 80 5.12 -2.73 -10.76
N ASP A 81 5.36 -2.32 -12.00
CA ASP A 81 6.11 -1.10 -12.29
C ASP A 81 5.34 0.15 -11.84
N ARG A 82 4.01 0.20 -12.02
CA ARG A 82 3.17 1.27 -11.43
C ARG A 82 3.27 1.31 -9.91
N ALA A 83 3.13 0.15 -9.25
CA ALA A 83 3.25 0.06 -7.81
C ALA A 83 4.64 0.49 -7.31
N ARG A 84 5.72 0.16 -8.05
CA ARG A 84 7.09 0.60 -7.74
C ARG A 84 7.29 2.08 -7.87
N VAL A 85 6.75 2.70 -8.92
CA VAL A 85 6.80 4.16 -9.08
C VAL A 85 6.14 4.83 -7.88
N LEU A 86 4.96 4.37 -7.48
CA LEU A 86 4.28 4.92 -6.30
C LEU A 86 5.03 4.65 -4.99
N ALA A 87 5.63 3.47 -4.83
CA ALA A 87 6.48 3.16 -3.67
C ALA A 87 7.74 4.06 -3.63
N LEU A 88 8.35 4.35 -4.78
CA LEU A 88 9.48 5.25 -4.88
C LEU A 88 9.09 6.70 -4.57
N VAL A 89 7.93 7.15 -5.06
CA VAL A 89 7.35 8.45 -4.70
C VAL A 89 7.11 8.54 -3.20
N ASN A 90 6.50 7.51 -2.59
CA ASN A 90 6.29 7.46 -1.15
C ASN A 90 7.60 7.49 -0.36
N PHE A 91 8.62 6.74 -0.80
CA PHE A 91 9.95 6.74 -0.20
C PHE A 91 10.64 8.10 -0.30
N GLY A 92 10.55 8.77 -1.45
CA GLY A 92 11.12 10.10 -1.65
C GLY A 92 10.38 11.20 -0.88
N LEU A 93 9.07 11.04 -0.67
CA LEU A 93 8.23 12.02 0.00
C LEU A 93 8.15 11.85 1.54
N CYS A 94 8.41 10.65 2.06
CA CYS A 94 8.28 10.41 3.50
C CYS A 94 9.18 11.28 4.40
N PRO A 95 10.39 11.76 3.99
CA PRO A 95 11.17 12.66 4.82
C PRO A 95 10.49 14.00 5.10
N PHE A 96 9.58 14.45 4.24
CA PHE A 96 8.86 15.71 4.44
C PHE A 96 7.87 15.66 5.60
N LEU A 97 7.48 14.46 6.07
CA LEU A 97 6.66 14.32 7.29
C LEU A 97 7.38 14.89 8.52
N TYR A 98 8.69 14.68 8.60
CA TYR A 98 9.51 15.20 9.69
C TYR A 98 9.53 16.73 9.68
N TRP A 99 9.71 17.33 8.50
CA TRP A 99 9.75 18.78 8.33
C TRP A 99 8.38 19.41 8.56
N TRP A 100 7.31 18.76 8.09
CA TRP A 100 5.94 19.19 8.32
C TRP A 100 5.58 19.21 9.81
N ASN A 101 6.01 18.20 10.58
CA ASN A 101 5.81 18.18 12.03
C ASN A 101 6.52 19.34 12.76
N ARG A 102 7.66 19.81 12.24
CA ARG A 102 8.43 20.94 12.82
C ARG A 102 7.97 22.32 12.37
N MET A 103 7.48 22.43 11.14
CA MET A 103 6.99 23.67 10.55
C MET A 103 5.54 23.50 10.10
N PRO A 104 4.61 23.23 11.03
CA PRO A 104 3.20 23.12 10.70
C PRO A 104 2.70 24.48 10.18
N GLY A 105 2.07 24.49 9.01
CA GLY A 105 1.50 25.69 8.39
C GLY A 105 2.26 26.24 7.19
N HIS A 106 3.47 25.73 6.89
CA HIS A 106 4.13 26.11 5.64
C HIS A 106 3.47 25.39 4.43
N PRO A 107 2.93 26.11 3.44
CA PRO A 107 2.07 25.53 2.40
C PRO A 107 2.78 24.45 1.57
N PHE A 108 4.09 24.61 1.33
CA PHE A 108 4.89 23.61 0.61
C PHE A 108 4.87 22.24 1.30
N PHE A 109 5.08 22.17 2.61
CA PHE A 109 5.10 20.89 3.34
C PHE A 109 3.71 20.28 3.43
N THR A 110 2.67 21.10 3.59
CA THR A 110 1.27 20.64 3.55
C THR A 110 0.93 20.01 2.20
N ILE A 111 1.34 20.62 1.09
CA ILE A 111 1.15 20.05 -0.26
C ILE A 111 1.89 18.73 -0.38
N LEU A 112 3.16 18.65 0.02
CA LEU A 112 3.95 17.41 -0.08
C LEU A 112 3.39 16.27 0.76
N VAL A 113 2.93 16.54 1.99
CA VAL A 113 2.27 15.53 2.83
C VAL A 113 0.92 15.11 2.22
N GLY A 114 0.17 16.04 1.62
CA GLY A 114 -1.05 15.73 0.87
C GLY A 114 -0.78 14.83 -0.34
N VAL A 115 0.27 15.13 -1.12
CA VAL A 115 0.71 14.29 -2.25
C VAL A 115 1.15 12.92 -1.75
N LEU A 116 1.88 12.83 -0.64
CA LEU A 116 2.28 11.56 -0.02
C LEU A 116 1.08 10.73 0.42
N ALA A 117 0.07 11.35 1.04
CA ALA A 117 -1.15 10.66 1.45
C ALA A 117 -1.92 10.11 0.24
N LEU A 118 -2.05 10.93 -0.82
CA LEU A 118 -2.68 10.52 -2.07
C LEU A 118 -1.91 9.39 -2.76
N SER A 119 -0.58 9.49 -2.86
CA SER A 119 0.27 8.45 -3.44
C SER A 119 0.28 7.17 -2.60
N GLY A 120 0.10 7.27 -1.28
CA GLY A 120 -0.12 6.13 -0.38
C GLY A 120 -1.42 5.38 -0.68
N LEU A 121 -2.53 6.09 -0.89
CA LEU A 121 -3.81 5.50 -1.29
C LEU A 121 -3.74 4.85 -2.67
N LEU A 122 -3.15 5.56 -3.64
CA LEU A 122 -2.93 5.02 -4.99
C LEU A 122 -2.02 3.79 -4.95
N PHE A 123 -0.99 3.80 -4.09
CA PHE A 123 -0.09 2.67 -3.91
C PHE A 123 -0.86 1.45 -3.40
N LEU A 124 -1.71 1.61 -2.39
CA LEU A 124 -2.52 0.52 -1.86
C LEU A 124 -3.50 -0.03 -2.91
N PHE A 125 -4.06 0.86 -3.74
CA PHE A 125 -4.93 0.48 -4.86
C PHE A 125 -4.19 -0.35 -5.92
N ASP A 126 -3.01 0.11 -6.37
CA ASP A 126 -2.19 -0.61 -7.35
C ASP A 126 -1.63 -1.91 -6.77
N LEU A 127 -1.30 -1.94 -5.47
CA LEU A 127 -0.86 -3.16 -4.79
C LEU A 127 -1.96 -4.23 -4.80
N ASN A 128 -3.22 -3.85 -4.59
CA ASN A 128 -4.34 -4.80 -4.70
C ASN A 128 -4.47 -5.35 -6.14
N LEU A 129 -4.19 -4.54 -7.16
CA LEU A 129 -4.16 -5.03 -8.54
C LEU A 129 -3.01 -6.01 -8.78
N VAL A 130 -1.82 -5.73 -8.22
CA VAL A 130 -0.68 -6.65 -8.26
C VAL A 130 -1.05 -7.99 -7.61
N LEU A 131 -1.69 -7.96 -6.43
CA LEU A 131 -2.12 -9.18 -5.73
C LEU A 131 -3.18 -9.97 -6.52
N ALA A 132 -4.14 -9.29 -7.14
CA ALA A 132 -5.12 -9.95 -8.01
C ALA A 132 -4.49 -10.60 -9.24
N ARG A 133 -3.48 -9.98 -9.84
CA ARG A 133 -2.72 -10.58 -10.95
C ARG A 133 -1.93 -11.79 -10.45
N LEU A 134 -1.31 -11.68 -9.28
CA LEU A 134 -0.58 -12.79 -8.69
C LEU A 134 -1.49 -13.98 -8.38
N GLY A 135 -2.63 -13.76 -7.75
CA GLY A 135 -3.61 -14.81 -7.46
C GLY A 135 -4.18 -15.48 -8.72
N ALA A 136 -4.28 -14.75 -9.84
CA ALA A 136 -4.69 -15.32 -11.12
C ALA A 136 -3.61 -16.21 -11.79
N MET A 137 -2.34 -16.06 -11.40
CA MET A 137 -1.21 -16.85 -11.90
C MET A 137 -0.90 -18.09 -11.05
N LEU A 138 -1.48 -18.17 -9.85
CA LEU A 138 -1.33 -19.33 -8.97
C LEU A 138 -2.36 -20.41 -9.34
N PRO A 139 -2.02 -21.70 -9.14
CA PRO A 139 -2.87 -22.82 -9.54
C PRO A 139 -4.11 -23.01 -8.64
N ASP A 140 -4.19 -22.35 -7.48
CA ASP A 140 -5.27 -22.48 -6.51
C ASP A 140 -6.54 -21.71 -6.94
N GLU A 141 -7.61 -22.45 -7.24
CA GLU A 141 -8.88 -21.88 -7.69
C GLU A 141 -9.63 -21.12 -6.57
N THR A 142 -9.53 -21.60 -5.33
CA THR A 142 -10.18 -20.97 -4.17
C THR A 142 -9.53 -19.62 -3.91
N LEU A 143 -8.20 -19.59 -3.88
CA LEU A 143 -7.43 -18.35 -3.74
C LEU A 143 -7.79 -17.35 -4.85
N ARG A 144 -7.94 -17.82 -6.10
CA ARG A 144 -8.29 -16.96 -7.24
C ARG A 144 -9.67 -16.32 -7.10
N HIS A 145 -10.66 -17.05 -6.60
CA HIS A 145 -11.99 -16.50 -6.33
C HIS A 145 -11.99 -15.51 -5.16
N GLU A 146 -11.37 -15.87 -4.04
CA GLU A 146 -11.26 -14.99 -2.86
C GLU A 146 -10.50 -13.70 -3.20
N THR A 147 -9.37 -13.82 -3.92
CA THR A 147 -8.56 -12.67 -4.31
C THR A 147 -9.34 -11.71 -5.19
N LYS A 148 -10.16 -12.20 -6.12
CA LYS A 148 -11.03 -11.33 -6.93
C LYS A 148 -12.05 -10.57 -6.09
N GLN A 149 -12.73 -11.26 -5.17
CA GLN A 149 -13.78 -10.64 -4.34
C GLN A 149 -13.18 -9.58 -3.40
N PHE A 150 -12.15 -9.95 -2.63
CA PHE A 150 -11.51 -9.01 -1.70
C PHE A 150 -10.83 -7.87 -2.43
N THR A 151 -10.19 -8.10 -3.57
CA THR A 151 -9.61 -7.00 -4.37
C THR A 151 -10.70 -6.06 -4.89
N THR A 152 -11.85 -6.57 -5.33
CA THR A 152 -12.95 -5.75 -5.85
C THR A 152 -13.53 -4.88 -4.74
N LEU A 153 -13.85 -5.47 -3.60
CA LEU A 153 -14.37 -4.77 -2.43
C LEU A 153 -13.36 -3.72 -1.93
N ASN A 154 -12.09 -4.12 -1.79
CA ASN A 154 -11.05 -3.24 -1.28
C ASN A 154 -10.78 -2.05 -2.21
N ARG A 155 -10.79 -2.29 -3.54
CA ARG A 155 -10.67 -1.21 -4.52
C ARG A 155 -11.89 -0.29 -4.52
N ALA A 156 -13.11 -0.81 -4.34
CA ALA A 156 -14.30 0.02 -4.22
C ALA A 156 -14.19 0.96 -3.00
N LEU A 157 -13.73 0.45 -1.85
CA LEU A 157 -13.45 1.26 -0.68
C LEU A 157 -12.40 2.34 -0.96
N LEU A 158 -11.28 1.98 -1.59
CA LEU A 158 -10.22 2.94 -1.93
C LEU A 158 -10.68 4.02 -2.92
N VAL A 159 -11.49 3.65 -3.91
CA VAL A 159 -12.09 4.62 -4.85
C VAL A 159 -13.05 5.56 -4.12
N ALA A 160 -13.90 5.03 -3.23
CA ALA A 160 -14.76 5.87 -2.41
C ALA A 160 -13.96 6.85 -1.54
N MET A 161 -12.85 6.40 -0.94
CA MET A 161 -11.96 7.26 -0.17
C MET A 161 -11.29 8.34 -1.03
N LEU A 162 -10.79 7.98 -2.22
CA LEU A 162 -10.23 8.96 -3.17
C LEU A 162 -11.28 10.00 -3.58
N PHE A 163 -12.52 9.58 -3.78
CA PHE A 163 -13.63 10.47 -4.11
C PHE A 163 -13.97 11.41 -2.96
N LEU A 164 -14.01 10.90 -1.71
CA LEU A 164 -14.21 11.73 -0.51
C LEU A 164 -13.09 12.77 -0.35
N VAL A 165 -11.83 12.38 -0.57
CA VAL A 165 -10.68 13.30 -0.54
C VAL A 165 -10.82 14.37 -1.63
N ALA A 166 -11.20 13.99 -2.85
CA ALA A 166 -11.41 14.93 -3.95
C ALA A 166 -12.55 15.93 -3.64
N ILE A 167 -13.69 15.45 -3.13
CA ILE A 167 -14.80 16.30 -2.68
C ILE A 167 -14.33 17.28 -1.61
N TYR A 168 -13.60 16.79 -0.61
CA TYR A 168 -13.07 17.62 0.47
C TYR A 168 -12.20 18.76 -0.08
N PHE A 169 -11.26 18.47 -0.98
CA PHE A 169 -10.42 19.50 -1.60
C PHE A 169 -11.22 20.52 -2.42
N VAL A 170 -12.23 20.07 -3.16
CA VAL A 170 -13.11 20.96 -3.94
C VAL A 170 -13.91 21.87 -3.02
N LEU A 171 -14.48 21.34 -1.94
CA LEU A 171 -15.25 22.09 -0.96
C LEU A 171 -14.37 23.14 -0.27
N VAL A 172 -13.22 22.75 0.26
CA VAL A 172 -12.31 23.68 0.96
C VAL A 172 -11.83 24.83 0.06
N ARG A 173 -11.78 24.62 -1.27
CA ARG A 173 -11.38 25.66 -2.23
C ARG A 173 -12.54 26.46 -2.81
N ALA A 174 -13.79 26.02 -2.64
CA ALA A 174 -14.96 26.66 -3.20
C ALA A 174 -15.30 27.97 -2.46
N PRO A 175 -15.40 29.11 -3.15
CA PRO A 175 -15.86 30.35 -2.53
C PRO A 175 -17.38 30.28 -2.27
N GLY A 176 -17.83 30.84 -1.14
CA GLY A 176 -19.26 31.02 -0.86
C GLY A 176 -20.01 29.77 -0.37
N LEU A 177 -19.31 28.83 0.29
CA LEU A 177 -19.97 27.66 0.88
C LEU A 177 -21.05 28.04 1.90
N PRO A 178 -22.16 27.29 1.97
CA PRO A 178 -23.17 27.49 3.01
C PRO A 178 -22.57 27.32 4.42
N PRO A 179 -23.06 28.07 5.43
CA PRO A 179 -22.54 28.00 6.79
C PRO A 179 -22.65 26.60 7.41
N GLN A 180 -23.65 25.81 7.00
CA GLN A 180 -23.80 24.40 7.42
C GLN A 180 -22.62 23.52 6.96
N VAL A 181 -22.13 23.75 5.75
CA VAL A 181 -21.00 23.01 5.18
C VAL A 181 -19.70 23.42 5.87
N LEU A 182 -19.55 24.71 6.19
CA LEU A 182 -18.39 25.21 6.94
C LEU A 182 -18.30 24.58 8.34
N VAL A 183 -19.41 24.53 9.09
CA VAL A 183 -19.46 23.86 10.39
C VAL A 183 -19.12 22.36 10.27
N MET A 184 -19.60 21.71 9.21
CA MET A 184 -19.28 20.30 8.95
C MET A 184 -17.79 20.09 8.63
N ILE A 185 -17.17 20.98 7.86
CA ILE A 185 -15.73 20.94 7.55
C ILE A 185 -14.90 21.18 8.81
N GLU A 186 -15.23 22.18 9.64
CA GLU A 186 -14.53 22.44 10.90
C GLU A 186 -14.62 21.24 11.86
N TRP A 187 -15.81 20.64 11.96
CA TRP A 187 -16.00 19.44 12.78
C TRP A 187 -15.18 18.26 12.23
N LEU A 188 -15.19 18.09 10.91
CA LEU A 188 -14.39 17.07 10.24
C LEU A 188 -12.90 17.32 10.47
N GLU A 189 -12.37 18.52 10.28
CA GLU A 189 -10.96 18.87 10.52
C GLU A 189 -10.53 18.57 11.96
N ARG A 190 -11.39 18.86 12.93
CA ARG A 190 -11.15 18.59 14.36
C ARG A 190 -11.07 17.09 14.68
N THR A 191 -11.81 16.26 13.92
CA THR A 191 -11.90 14.80 14.10
C THR A 191 -11.09 14.02 13.04
N SER A 192 -10.49 14.70 12.05
CA SER A 192 -10.07 14.15 10.76
C SER A 192 -8.90 13.16 10.87
N HIS A 193 -7.88 13.48 11.65
CA HIS A 193 -6.64 12.69 11.61
C HIS A 193 -6.84 11.24 12.04
N TRP A 194 -7.52 10.98 13.17
CA TRP A 194 -7.76 9.62 13.65
C TRP A 194 -8.85 8.88 12.87
N SER A 195 -9.89 9.60 12.42
CA SER A 195 -10.95 9.00 11.60
C SER A 195 -10.42 8.55 10.24
N LEU A 196 -9.55 9.32 9.59
CA LEU A 196 -8.88 8.92 8.35
C LEU A 196 -7.96 7.72 8.54
N VAL A 197 -7.18 7.68 9.62
CA VAL A 197 -6.33 6.51 9.93
C VAL A 197 -7.20 5.27 10.13
N PHE A 198 -8.28 5.36 10.90
CA PHE A 198 -9.19 4.24 11.12
C PHE A 198 -9.85 3.78 9.82
N LEU A 199 -10.25 4.71 8.97
CA LEU A 199 -10.81 4.40 7.66
C LEU A 199 -9.80 3.69 6.75
N ILE A 200 -8.51 4.05 6.80
CA ILE A 200 -7.43 3.40 6.05
C ILE A 200 -7.08 2.00 6.60
N LEU A 201 -7.30 1.75 7.90
CA LEU A 201 -7.04 0.43 8.47
C LEU A 201 -7.92 -0.66 7.85
N VAL A 202 -9.15 -0.34 7.42
CA VAL A 202 -10.02 -1.29 6.73
C VAL A 202 -9.39 -1.81 5.44
N PRO A 203 -9.07 -0.98 4.42
CA PRO A 203 -8.45 -1.47 3.20
C PRO A 203 -7.04 -2.02 3.41
N LEU A 204 -6.30 -1.50 4.40
CA LEU A 204 -4.98 -2.03 4.76
C LEU A 204 -5.08 -3.47 5.28
N SER A 205 -5.97 -3.73 6.23
CA SER A 205 -6.16 -5.07 6.82
C SER A 205 -6.60 -6.10 5.79
N LEU A 206 -7.50 -5.73 4.86
CA LEU A 206 -7.90 -6.58 3.74
C LEU A 206 -6.71 -6.90 2.83
N THR A 207 -5.87 -5.90 2.53
CA THR A 207 -4.65 -6.11 1.74
C THR A 207 -3.68 -7.04 2.45
N MET A 208 -3.51 -6.88 3.77
CA MET A 208 -2.66 -7.77 4.58
C MET A 208 -3.19 -9.20 4.61
N ALA A 209 -4.50 -9.40 4.73
CA ALA A 209 -5.12 -10.72 4.69
C ALA A 209 -4.86 -11.42 3.34
N LEU A 210 -4.98 -10.69 2.24
CA LEU A 210 -4.65 -11.19 0.89
C LEU A 210 -3.17 -11.56 0.75
N ILE A 211 -2.26 -10.70 1.22
CA ILE A 211 -0.82 -10.98 1.20
C ILE A 211 -0.51 -12.25 1.99
N TRP A 212 -1.08 -12.38 3.19
CA TRP A 212 -0.89 -13.55 4.03
C TRP A 212 -1.37 -14.83 3.35
N LYS A 213 -2.62 -14.84 2.87
CA LYS A 213 -3.19 -16.00 2.15
C LYS A 213 -2.38 -16.39 0.91
N THR A 214 -1.99 -15.40 0.11
CA THR A 214 -1.17 -15.64 -1.09
C THR A 214 0.18 -16.25 -0.73
N LYS A 215 0.81 -15.77 0.35
CA LYS A 215 2.08 -16.31 0.85
C LYS A 215 1.94 -17.77 1.30
N GLU A 216 0.89 -18.12 2.02
CA GLU A 216 0.63 -19.50 2.46
C GLU A 216 0.52 -20.46 1.26
N VAL A 217 -0.22 -20.08 0.23
CA VAL A 217 -0.36 -20.89 -1.00
C VAL A 217 0.98 -21.05 -1.73
N ILE A 218 1.79 -19.98 -1.82
CA ILE A 218 3.13 -20.06 -2.41
C ILE A 218 4.03 -21.00 -1.60
N LEU A 219 4.02 -20.89 -0.26
CA LEU A 219 4.83 -21.76 0.58
C LEU A 219 4.39 -23.23 0.45
N ALA A 220 3.08 -23.50 0.47
CA ALA A 220 2.53 -24.82 0.22
C ALA A 220 3.04 -25.38 -1.11
N SER A 221 2.94 -24.61 -2.20
CA SER A 221 3.43 -25.04 -3.52
C SER A 221 4.95 -25.33 -3.57
N VAL A 222 5.76 -24.68 -2.73
CA VAL A 222 7.22 -24.92 -2.67
C VAL A 222 7.54 -26.17 -1.86
N PHE A 223 6.76 -26.48 -0.82
CA PHE A 223 6.99 -27.62 0.07
C PHE A 223 6.35 -28.92 -0.44
N ASP A 224 5.20 -28.86 -1.12
CA ASP A 224 4.55 -30.04 -1.73
C ASP A 224 5.40 -30.66 -2.83
N VAL A 225 6.14 -29.83 -3.59
CA VAL A 225 7.03 -30.27 -4.68
C VAL A 225 8.30 -30.99 -4.18
N ARG A 226 8.57 -30.95 -2.86
CA ARG A 226 9.73 -31.62 -2.24
C ARG A 226 9.40 -32.99 -1.63
N GLN A 227 8.15 -33.43 -1.67
CA GLN A 227 7.71 -34.77 -1.23
C GLN A 227 7.50 -35.67 -2.44
#